data_AF-A0A931ZIR9-F1
#
_entry.id   AF-A0A931ZIR9-F1
#
_cell.length_a   1.000
_cell.length_b   1.000
_cell.length_c   1.000
_cell.angle_alpha   90.00
_cell.angle_beta   90.00
_cell.angle_gamma   90.00
#
_symmetry.space_group_name_H-M   'P 1'
#
loop_
_entity.id
_entity.type
_entity.pdbx_description
1 polymer ?
#
loop_
_entity_poly.entity_id
_entity_poly.type
_entity_poly.pdbx_seq_one_letter_code
_entity_poly.pdbx_strand_id
1 'polypeptide(L)'
;MTTEQRVSQASQWMAFFGALLTLIGLYGAGRMLHISTRGVPYPSRGIFPDTILLPQNSTVTLRESECDPYPQVYYDYSPDGKQTSRPATQEELDVQQQQTLRCINGFNEDRAKQKQYDKNQSAFLIFVGAGLLLSRRFL
;
A
#
# COMPACT_ATOMS: atom_id res chain seq x y z
N MET A 1 -6.29 21.44 40.80
CA MET A 1 -5.32 21.66 39.69
C MET A 1 -5.36 23.12 39.29
N THR A 2 -4.25 23.83 39.51
CA THR A 2 -4.06 25.22 39.08
C THR A 2 -3.85 25.31 37.56
N THR A 3 -4.07 26.48 36.98
CA THR A 3 -3.98 26.73 35.54
C THR A 3 -2.58 26.42 34.99
N GLU A 4 -1.52 26.73 35.75
CA GLU A 4 -0.12 26.42 35.40
C GLU A 4 0.16 24.92 35.29
N GLN A 5 -0.45 24.07 36.15
CA GLN A 5 -0.29 22.62 36.06
C GLN A 5 -0.91 22.05 34.77
N ARG A 6 -2.03 22.62 34.30
CA ARG A 6 -2.67 22.18 33.04
C ARG A 6 -1.86 22.56 31.80
N VAL A 7 -1.25 23.74 31.81
CA VAL A 7 -0.38 24.22 30.72
C VAL A 7 0.89 23.37 30.62
N SER A 8 1.53 23.08 31.75
CA SER A 8 2.69 22.19 31.81
C SER A 8 2.40 20.79 31.26
N GLN A 9 1.24 20.22 31.64
CA GLN A 9 0.83 18.88 31.20
C GLN A 9 0.42 18.85 29.72
N ALA A 10 -0.31 19.85 29.23
CA ALA A 10 -0.68 19.97 27.81
C ALA A 10 0.55 20.10 26.91
N SER A 11 1.53 20.92 27.32
CA SER A 11 2.82 21.08 26.63
C SER A 11 3.59 19.76 26.53
N GLN A 12 3.61 18.96 27.60
CA GLN A 12 4.24 17.63 27.60
C GLN A 12 3.53 16.64 26.68
N TRP A 13 2.18 16.63 26.67
CA TRP A 13 1.41 15.78 25.77
C TRP A 13 1.62 16.17 24.30
N MET A 14 1.60 17.46 23.96
CA MET A 14 1.88 17.91 22.59
C MET A 14 3.29 17.55 22.15
N ALA A 15 4.27 17.62 23.06
CA ALA A 15 5.62 17.18 22.78
C ALA A 15 5.69 15.68 22.48
N PHE A 16 5.02 14.87 23.30
CA PHE A 16 4.99 13.42 23.13
C PHE A 16 4.34 13.03 21.80
N PHE A 17 3.13 13.55 21.53
CA PHE A 17 2.44 13.26 20.27
C PHE A 17 3.17 13.82 19.05
N GLY A 18 3.76 15.02 19.17
CA GLY A 18 4.56 15.62 18.11
C GLY A 18 5.78 14.76 17.76
N ALA A 19 6.54 14.32 18.77
CA ALA A 19 7.67 13.41 18.57
C ALA A 19 7.22 12.06 18.00
N LEU A 20 6.15 11.47 18.54
CA LEU A 20 5.62 10.19 18.08
C LEU A 20 5.21 10.23 16.60
N LEU A 21 4.41 11.22 16.20
CA LEU A 21 3.96 11.37 14.82
C LEU A 21 5.14 11.60 13.86
N THR A 22 6.11 12.43 14.27
CA THR A 22 7.32 12.70 13.48
C THR A 22 8.12 11.41 13.28
N LEU A 23 8.31 10.60 14.33
CA LEU A 23 9.04 9.33 14.25
C LEU A 23 8.33 8.32 13.34
N ILE A 24 7.00 8.22 13.42
CA ILE A 24 6.22 7.32 12.53
C ILE A 24 6.35 7.78 11.07
N GLY A 25 6.26 9.09 10.81
CA GLY A 25 6.43 9.63 9.46
C GLY A 25 7.84 9.41 8.90
N LEU A 26 8.88 9.61 9.72
CA LEU A 26 10.27 9.33 9.35
C LEU A 26 10.52 7.84 9.09
N TYR A 27 9.90 6.95 9.86
CA TYR A 27 9.95 5.50 9.62
C TYR A 27 9.39 5.15 8.24
N GLY A 28 8.22 5.69 7.88
CA GLY A 28 7.64 5.50 6.54
C GLY A 28 8.56 5.98 5.43
N ALA A 29 9.09 7.21 5.56
CA ALA A 29 10.03 7.79 4.61
C ALA A 29 11.31 6.94 4.45
N GLY A 30 11.90 6.48 5.55
CA GLY A 30 13.09 5.62 5.54
C GLY A 30 12.82 4.27 4.88
N ARG A 31 11.66 3.66 5.12
CA ARG A 31 11.25 2.40 4.48
C ARG A 31 11.02 2.57 2.98
N MET A 32 10.42 3.68 2.54
CA MET A 32 10.28 3.98 1.10
C MET A 32 11.65 4.10 0.41
N LEU A 33 12.58 4.81 1.05
CA LEU A 33 13.95 4.96 0.54
C LEU A 33 14.67 3.59 0.49
N HIS A 34 14.52 2.77 1.52
CA HIS A 34 15.09 1.43 1.59
C HIS A 34 14.58 0.51 0.47
N ILE A 35 13.27 0.55 0.20
CA ILE A 35 12.67 -0.22 -0.92
C ILE A 35 13.21 0.28 -2.25
N SER A 36 13.25 1.60 -2.46
CA SER A 36 13.74 2.19 -3.70
C SER A 36 15.21 1.88 -3.97
N THR A 37 16.05 1.82 -2.93
CA THR A 37 17.48 1.51 -3.06
C THR A 37 17.76 0.04 -3.31
N ARG A 38 16.88 -0.86 -2.86
CA ARG A 38 16.99 -2.31 -3.15
C ARG A 38 16.51 -2.71 -4.54
N GLY A 39 15.82 -1.82 -5.26
CA GLY A 39 15.26 -2.12 -6.58
C GLY A 39 14.19 -3.22 -6.57
N VAL A 40 13.61 -3.52 -5.41
CA VAL A 40 12.54 -4.52 -5.27
C VAL A 40 11.18 -3.87 -5.53
N PRO A 41 10.17 -4.64 -5.99
CA PRO A 41 8.82 -4.13 -6.15
C PRO A 41 8.29 -3.54 -4.85
N TYR A 42 7.58 -2.41 -4.95
CA TYR A 42 6.93 -1.80 -3.80
C TYR A 42 5.88 -2.77 -3.22
N PRO A 43 5.69 -2.84 -1.89
CA PRO A 43 4.66 -3.69 -1.31
C PRO A 43 3.27 -3.26 -1.76
N SER A 44 2.44 -4.22 -2.17
CA SER A 44 1.07 -3.99 -2.62
C SER A 44 0.11 -3.52 -1.52
N ARG A 45 0.48 -3.73 -0.24
CA ARG A 45 -0.22 -3.20 0.93
C ARG A 45 0.42 -1.94 1.52
N GLY A 46 1.42 -1.37 0.84
CA GLY A 46 2.15 -0.23 1.37
C GLY A 46 3.02 -0.54 2.60
N ILE A 47 3.53 0.51 3.22
CA ILE A 47 4.37 0.47 4.43
C ILE A 47 3.53 0.73 5.68
N PHE A 48 2.54 1.63 5.57
CA PHE A 48 1.61 1.90 6.66
C PHE A 48 0.40 0.97 6.58
N PRO A 49 -0.11 0.47 7.71
CA PRO A 49 -1.38 -0.22 7.73
C PRO A 49 -2.53 0.70 7.31
N ASP A 50 -3.50 0.11 6.61
CA ASP A 50 -4.71 0.72 6.05
C ASP A 50 -5.55 1.53 7.08
N THR A 51 -5.27 1.40 8.37
CA THR A 51 -6.06 1.97 9.48
C THR A 51 -5.44 3.18 10.17
N ILE A 52 -4.22 3.61 9.83
CA ILE A 52 -3.53 4.63 10.65
C ILE A 52 -4.18 6.02 10.56
N LEU A 53 -4.60 6.48 9.38
CA LEU A 53 -5.16 7.85 9.23
C LEU A 53 -6.16 8.01 8.08
N LEU A 54 -5.95 7.35 6.95
CA LEU A 54 -6.88 7.37 5.82
C LEU A 54 -7.21 5.92 5.47
N PRO A 55 -8.49 5.52 5.46
CA PRO A 55 -8.85 4.15 5.11
C PRO A 55 -8.38 3.85 3.69
N GLN A 56 -7.56 2.82 3.56
CA GLN A 56 -7.24 2.25 2.26
C GLN A 56 -8.25 1.15 1.93
N ASN A 57 -8.86 1.24 0.75
CA ASN A 57 -9.53 0.09 0.15
C ASN A 57 -8.48 -0.72 -0.63
N SER A 58 -7.72 -1.55 0.07
CA SER A 58 -6.86 -2.54 -0.59
C SER A 58 -7.75 -3.68 -1.12
N THR A 59 -8.08 -3.63 -2.41
CA THR A 59 -8.99 -4.61 -3.06
C THR A 59 -8.28 -5.89 -3.51
N VAL A 60 -6.97 -6.01 -3.30
CA VAL A 60 -6.16 -7.08 -3.88
C VAL A 60 -6.06 -8.27 -2.93
N THR A 61 -6.90 -9.27 -3.15
CA THR A 61 -6.86 -10.59 -2.47
C THR A 61 -5.99 -11.62 -3.19
N LEU A 62 -5.61 -11.38 -4.44
CA LEU A 62 -4.84 -12.29 -5.28
C LEU A 62 -3.33 -12.09 -5.09
N ARG A 63 -2.54 -13.15 -5.30
CA ARG A 63 -1.07 -13.07 -5.31
C ARG A 63 -0.61 -12.75 -6.72
N GLU A 64 0.39 -11.89 -6.88
CA GLU A 64 0.97 -11.61 -8.20
C GLU A 64 1.51 -12.87 -8.89
N SER A 65 1.96 -13.87 -8.12
CA SER A 65 2.37 -15.19 -8.64
C SER A 65 1.23 -15.97 -9.31
N GLU A 66 -0.02 -15.59 -9.09
CA GLU A 66 -1.19 -16.18 -9.75
C GLU A 66 -1.46 -15.53 -11.11
N CYS A 67 -0.73 -14.48 -11.49
CA CYS A 67 -0.83 -13.88 -12.82
C CYS A 67 0.01 -14.58 -13.88
N ASP A 68 1.02 -15.39 -13.52
CA ASP A 68 2.01 -15.94 -14.47
C ASP A 68 2.13 -17.48 -14.40
N PRO A 69 1.52 -18.21 -15.36
CA PRO A 69 0.56 -17.72 -16.37
C PRO A 69 -0.83 -17.49 -15.76
N TYR A 70 -1.60 -16.56 -16.34
CA TYR A 70 -2.96 -16.29 -15.88
C TYR A 70 -3.80 -17.59 -15.97
N PRO A 71 -4.49 -18.02 -14.90
CA PRO A 71 -5.12 -19.33 -14.84
C PRO A 71 -6.33 -19.39 -15.79
N GLN A 72 -6.16 -20.09 -16.90
CA GLN A 72 -7.25 -20.44 -17.82
C GLN A 72 -7.25 -21.93 -18.09
N VAL A 73 -8.45 -22.50 -18.15
CA VAL A 73 -8.68 -23.91 -18.52
C VAL A 73 -9.63 -23.91 -19.72
N TYR A 74 -9.21 -24.58 -20.80
CA TYR A 74 -9.99 -24.69 -22.02
C TYR A 74 -10.66 -26.06 -22.11
N TYR A 75 -11.89 -26.07 -22.60
CA TYR A 75 -12.71 -27.27 -22.75
C TYR A 75 -13.26 -27.36 -24.17
N ASP A 76 -13.30 -28.59 -24.69
CA ASP A 76 -14.12 -28.91 -25.84
C ASP A 76 -15.43 -29.56 -25.39
N TYR A 77 -16.48 -29.28 -26.15
CA TYR A 77 -17.75 -29.95 -26.00
C TYR A 77 -17.75 -31.22 -26.87
N SER A 78 -17.75 -32.38 -26.23
CA SER A 78 -18.03 -33.63 -26.92
C SER A 78 -19.49 -33.64 -27.40
N PRO A 79 -19.81 -34.28 -28.54
CA PRO A 79 -21.19 -34.47 -29.01
C PRO A 79 -22.13 -35.13 -27.98
N ASP A 80 -21.57 -35.78 -26.96
CA ASP A 80 -22.32 -36.38 -25.83
C ASP A 80 -22.61 -35.39 -24.68
N GLY A 81 -22.29 -34.10 -24.87
CA GLY A 81 -22.50 -33.03 -23.88
C GLY A 81 -21.48 -32.97 -22.74
N LYS A 82 -20.43 -33.81 -22.78
CA LYS A 82 -19.36 -33.81 -21.77
C LYS A 82 -18.27 -32.81 -22.13
N GLN A 83 -17.81 -32.05 -21.15
CA GLN A 83 -16.63 -31.19 -21.28
C GLN A 83 -15.36 -32.01 -21.09
N THR A 84 -14.48 -31.98 -22.07
CA THR A 84 -13.14 -32.55 -21.97
C THR A 84 -12.11 -31.45 -22.03
N SER A 85 -11.18 -31.43 -21.07
CA SER A 85 -10.08 -30.46 -21.07
C SER A 85 -9.21 -30.66 -22.32
N ARG A 86 -8.83 -29.55 -22.95
CA ARG A 86 -7.97 -29.54 -24.13
C ARG A 86 -6.84 -28.53 -24.00
N PRO A 87 -5.75 -28.69 -24.76
CA PRO A 87 -4.73 -27.64 -24.85
C PRO A 87 -5.32 -26.35 -25.45
N ALA A 88 -4.71 -25.22 -25.08
CA ALA A 88 -5.03 -23.93 -25.66
C ALA A 88 -4.68 -23.90 -27.15
N THR A 89 -5.51 -23.24 -27.95
CA THR A 89 -5.16 -22.85 -29.31
C THR A 89 -4.17 -21.67 -29.29
N GLN A 90 -3.51 -21.39 -30.41
CA GLN A 90 -2.54 -20.29 -30.48
C GLN A 90 -3.19 -18.92 -30.18
N GLU A 91 -4.39 -18.68 -30.69
CA GLU A 91 -5.13 -17.44 -30.44
C GLU A 91 -5.50 -17.29 -28.96
N GLU A 92 -5.86 -18.39 -28.29
CA GLU A 92 -6.16 -18.38 -26.85
C GLU A 92 -4.91 -18.17 -25.99
N LEU A 93 -3.76 -18.69 -26.40
CA LEU A 93 -2.47 -18.39 -25.77
C LEU A 93 -2.13 -16.89 -25.87
N ASP A 94 -2.39 -16.27 -27.03
CA ASP A 94 -2.18 -14.84 -27.21
C ASP A 94 -3.12 -14.01 -26.30
N VAL A 95 -4.38 -14.45 -26.16
CA VAL A 95 -5.33 -13.85 -25.21
C VAL A 95 -4.87 -14.05 -23.75
N GLN A 96 -4.38 -15.24 -23.40
CA GLN A 96 -3.86 -15.54 -22.06
C GLN A 96 -2.65 -14.67 -21.72
N GLN A 97 -1.76 -14.41 -22.68
CA GLN A 97 -0.65 -13.47 -22.52
C GLN A 97 -1.15 -12.03 -22.30
N GLN A 98 -2.14 -11.58 -23.07
CA GLN A 98 -2.73 -10.26 -22.85
C GLN A 98 -3.37 -10.13 -21.46
N GLN A 99 -4.02 -11.18 -20.97
CA GLN A 99 -4.60 -11.20 -19.62
C GLN A 99 -3.53 -11.24 -18.53
N THR A 100 -2.46 -12.00 -18.73
CA THR A 100 -1.28 -12.03 -17.86
C THR A 100 -0.69 -10.62 -17.72
N LEU A 101 -0.49 -9.92 -18.84
CA LEU A 101 0.01 -8.54 -18.84
C LEU A 101 -0.94 -7.58 -18.12
N ARG A 102 -2.26 -7.68 -18.33
CA ARG A 102 -3.25 -6.87 -17.61
C ARG A 102 -3.24 -7.14 -16.11
N CYS A 103 -3.10 -8.39 -15.71
CA CYS A 103 -3.01 -8.81 -14.30
C CYS A 103 -1.80 -8.16 -13.63
N ILE A 104 -0.60 -8.32 -14.21
CA ILE A 104 0.65 -7.73 -13.70
C ILE A 104 0.56 -6.20 -13.67
N ASN A 105 -0.01 -5.57 -14.70
CA ASN A 105 -0.19 -4.12 -14.75
C ASN A 105 -1.10 -3.61 -13.64
N GLY A 106 -2.17 -4.35 -13.29
CA GLY A 106 -3.01 -4.03 -12.14
C GLY A 106 -2.22 -3.96 -10.82
N PHE A 107 -1.35 -4.96 -10.56
CA PHE A 107 -0.46 -4.92 -9.39
C PHE A 107 0.49 -3.72 -9.41
N ASN A 108 1.02 -3.36 -10.59
CA ASN A 108 1.92 -2.21 -10.72
C ASN A 108 1.20 -0.87 -10.48
N GLU A 109 -0.03 -0.73 -10.97
CA GLU A 109 -0.86 0.45 -10.69
C GLU A 109 -1.18 0.57 -9.20
N ASP A 110 -1.54 -0.52 -8.54
CA ASP A 110 -1.84 -0.51 -7.11
C ASP A 110 -0.60 -0.19 -6.28
N ARG A 111 0.56 -0.74 -6.63
CA ARG A 111 1.85 -0.35 -6.03
C ARG A 111 2.16 1.13 -6.20
N ALA A 112 1.88 1.70 -7.37
CA ALA A 112 2.11 3.11 -7.64
C ALA A 112 1.21 4.00 -6.77
N LYS A 113 -0.08 3.64 -6.65
CA LYS A 113 -1.03 4.32 -5.75
C LYS A 113 -0.57 4.22 -4.29
N GLN A 114 -0.15 3.03 -3.86
CA GLN A 114 0.33 2.78 -2.50
C GLN A 114 1.57 3.60 -2.16
N LYS A 115 2.54 3.65 -3.08
CA LYS A 115 3.73 4.49 -2.92
C LYS A 115 3.38 5.97 -2.76
N GLN A 116 2.44 6.47 -3.56
CA GLN A 116 2.00 7.86 -3.46
C GLN A 116 1.28 8.14 -2.14
N TYR A 117 0.45 7.20 -1.70
CA TYR A 117 -0.25 7.29 -0.42
C TYR A 117 0.73 7.32 0.76
N ASP A 118 1.68 6.38 0.83
CA ASP A 118 2.68 6.31 1.90
C ASP A 118 3.56 7.58 1.94
N LYS A 119 3.85 8.15 0.76
CA LYS A 119 4.53 9.44 0.65
C LYS A 119 3.72 10.56 1.28
N ASN A 120 2.44 10.66 0.94
CA ASN A 120 1.54 11.68 1.48
C ASN A 120 1.36 11.52 3.00
N GLN A 121 1.17 10.29 3.47
CA GLN A 121 0.99 10.02 4.90
C GLN A 121 2.27 10.29 5.70
N SER A 122 3.44 9.88 5.19
CA SER A 122 4.72 10.20 5.81
C SER A 122 4.92 11.71 5.93
N ALA A 123 4.67 12.44 4.84
CA ALA A 123 4.80 13.90 4.84
C ALA A 123 3.83 14.54 5.85
N PHE A 124 2.55 14.15 5.83
CA PHE A 124 1.55 14.64 6.77
C PHE A 124 1.96 14.42 8.22
N LEU A 125 2.38 13.20 8.58
CA LEU A 125 2.83 12.85 9.93
C LEU A 125 4.04 13.67 10.38
N ILE A 126 5.01 13.89 9.49
CA ILE A 126 6.19 14.71 9.78
C ILE A 126 5.78 16.17 10.01
N PHE A 127 4.97 16.75 9.12
CA PHE A 127 4.58 18.16 9.22
C PHE A 127 3.69 18.42 10.43
N VAL A 128 2.70 17.56 10.70
CA VAL A 128 1.85 17.67 11.89
C VAL A 128 2.68 17.45 13.15
N GLY A 129 3.54 16.43 13.17
CA GLY A 129 4.40 16.13 14.30
C GLY A 129 5.37 17.28 14.63
N ALA A 130 6.07 17.80 13.63
CA ALA A 130 6.93 18.97 13.78
C ALA A 130 6.14 20.22 14.18
N GLY A 131 4.95 20.42 13.63
CA GLY A 131 4.04 21.51 14.00
C GLY A 131 3.66 21.47 15.47
N LEU A 132 3.34 20.29 16.02
CA LEU A 132 3.04 20.10 17.44
C LEU A 132 4.27 20.33 18.35
N LEU A 133 5.46 19.97 17.88
CA LEU A 133 6.69 20.25 18.62
C LEU A 133 7.01 21.76 18.67
N LEU A 134 6.73 22.48 17.59
CA LEU A 134 6.94 23.92 17.49
C LEU A 134 5.86 24.73 18.21
N SER A 135 4.60 24.28 18.19
CA SER A 135 3.47 24.94 18.87
C SER A 135 3.64 25.00 20.39
N ARG A 136 4.50 24.13 20.93
CA ARG A 136 4.90 24.08 22.33
C ARG A 136 5.48 25.40 22.88
N ARG A 137 5.96 26.30 22.00
CA ARG A 137 6.43 27.64 22.38
C ARG A 137 5.29 28.64 22.66
N PHE A 138 4.06 28.31 22.28
CA PHE A 138 2.89 29.18 22.38
C PHE A 138 1.85 28.69 23.40
N LEU A 139 2.13 27.58 24.09
CA LEU A 139 1.36 27.00 25.20
C LEU A 139 2.10 27.20 26.51
#